data_AF-A0A935JHC3-F1
#
_entry.id   AF-A0A935JHC3-F1
#
_cell.length_a   1.000
_cell.length_b   1.000
_cell.length_c   1.000
_cell.angle_alpha   90.00
_cell.angle_beta   90.00
_cell.angle_gamma   90.00
#
_symmetry.space_group_name_H-M   'P 1'
#
loop_
_entity.id
_entity.type
_entity.pdbx_description
1 polymer ?
#
loop_
_entity_poly.entity_id
_entity_poly.type
_entity_poly.pdbx_seq_one_letter_code
_entity_poly.pdbx_strand_id
1 'polypeptide(L)'
;MFVIRRHNRFPEAFPEAWASDWGEDEFGLWMAFTYKGVRQVFRWCEPGTFLMGSPEDEPERSSNELQHQVTLTKGFWIADTPVTQALWHVIASNNPSHFLGEENPVENVSWDNAQAFISKMNDLKTALKLCLPTGSTMGIRLPRWNHHAI
;
A
#
# COMPACT_ATOMS: atom_id res chain seq x y z
N MET A 1 17.26 19.76 12.28
CA MET A 1 16.46 19.08 13.33
C MET A 1 15.32 18.40 12.60
N PHE A 2 15.45 17.11 12.28
CA PHE A 2 14.42 16.36 11.57
C PHE A 2 13.27 16.10 12.54
N VAL A 3 12.05 16.53 12.19
CA VAL A 3 10.86 16.26 12.98
C VAL A 3 10.39 14.87 12.58
N ILE A 4 10.74 13.86 13.39
CA ILE A 4 10.20 12.51 13.23
C ILE A 4 8.68 12.59 13.36
N ARG A 5 7.95 12.02 12.40
CA ARG A 5 6.49 11.88 12.53
C ARG A 5 6.18 11.06 13.77
N ARG A 6 5.62 11.70 14.79
CA ARG A 6 5.16 10.99 15.99
C ARG A 6 3.82 10.34 15.71
N HIS A 7 3.82 9.01 15.72
CA HIS A 7 2.57 8.25 15.74
C HIS A 7 1.92 8.31 17.11
N ASN A 8 0.61 8.60 17.14
CA ASN A 8 -0.19 8.56 18.37
C ASN A 8 -1.00 7.27 18.48
N ARG A 9 -1.21 6.57 17.35
CA ARG A 9 -1.86 5.27 17.28
C ARG A 9 -0.96 4.27 16.57
N PHE A 10 -0.65 3.19 17.28
CA PHE A 10 0.25 2.14 16.80
C PHE A 10 -0.53 0.96 16.24
N PRO A 11 0.07 0.14 15.36
CA PRO A 11 -0.48 -1.16 15.00
C PRO A 11 -0.63 -2.05 16.24
N GLU A 12 -1.61 -2.95 16.23
CA GLU A 12 -1.86 -3.87 17.35
C GLU A 12 -0.73 -4.89 17.53
N ALA A 13 -0.04 -5.25 16.44
CA ALA A 13 1.13 -6.11 16.45
C ALA A 13 2.25 -5.46 15.61
N PHE A 14 3.46 -5.40 16.17
CA PHE A 14 4.66 -4.92 15.48
C PHE A 14 5.93 -5.57 16.06
N PRO A 15 6.78 -6.21 15.24
CA PRO A 15 6.53 -6.51 13.82
C PRO A 15 5.42 -7.55 13.65
N GLU A 16 4.78 -7.55 12.49
CA GLU A 16 3.90 -8.64 12.08
C GLU A 16 4.71 -9.83 11.57
N ALA A 17 4.16 -11.04 11.67
CA ALA A 17 4.87 -12.29 11.35
C ALA A 17 5.33 -12.42 9.88
N TRP A 18 4.79 -11.59 8.97
CA TRP A 18 5.22 -11.55 7.57
C TRP A 18 6.44 -10.66 7.33
N ALA A 19 6.78 -9.77 8.26
CA ALA A 19 7.86 -8.81 8.10
C ALA A 19 9.21 -9.52 8.11
N SER A 20 10.03 -9.25 7.09
CA SER A 20 11.42 -9.68 7.02
C SER A 20 12.38 -8.65 7.63
N ASP A 21 11.97 -7.38 7.66
CA ASP A 21 12.71 -6.26 8.24
C ASP A 21 11.70 -5.19 8.74
N TRP A 22 12.05 -4.36 9.72
CA TRP A 22 11.13 -3.44 10.38
C TRP A 22 11.87 -2.36 11.17
N GLY A 23 11.24 -1.20 11.32
CA GLY A 23 11.83 -0.11 12.09
C GLY A 23 10.96 1.16 12.11
N GLU A 24 11.59 2.24 12.54
CA GLU A 24 11.01 3.58 12.58
C GLU A 24 12.03 4.57 12.01
N ASP A 25 11.59 5.45 11.12
CA ASP A 25 12.38 6.56 10.60
C ASP A 25 11.59 7.87 10.64
N GLU A 26 12.08 8.92 9.99
CA GLU A 26 11.43 10.23 9.99
C GLU A 26 9.99 10.23 9.43
N PHE A 27 9.65 9.25 8.58
CA PHE A 27 8.33 9.11 7.98
C PHE A 27 7.36 8.28 8.83
N GLY A 28 7.89 7.57 9.83
CA GLY A 28 7.13 6.76 10.78
C GLY A 28 7.52 5.28 10.77
N LEU A 29 6.61 4.43 11.25
CA LEU A 29 6.82 2.99 11.28
C LEU A 29 6.84 2.38 9.88
N TRP A 30 7.77 1.45 9.68
CA TRP A 30 7.86 0.66 8.46
C TRP A 30 8.10 -0.81 8.74
N MET A 31 7.62 -1.63 7.81
CA MET A 31 7.92 -3.06 7.73
C MET A 31 8.23 -3.40 6.29
N ALA A 32 9.17 -4.30 6.06
CA ALA A 32 9.53 -4.77 4.75
C ALA A 32 9.14 -6.23 4.57
N PHE A 33 8.78 -6.57 3.35
CA PHE A 33 8.66 -7.92 2.86
C PHE A 33 9.80 -8.17 1.85
N THR A 34 10.59 -9.21 2.08
CA THR A 34 11.64 -9.65 1.16
C THR A 34 11.34 -11.05 0.64
N TYR A 35 11.32 -11.19 -0.69
CA TYR A 35 11.13 -12.46 -1.35
C TYR A 35 12.09 -12.61 -2.52
N LYS A 36 12.83 -13.73 -2.53
CA LYS A 36 13.87 -14.02 -3.53
C LYS A 36 14.85 -12.85 -3.78
N GLY A 37 15.21 -12.13 -2.71
CA GLY A 37 16.14 -10.99 -2.78
C GLY A 37 15.50 -9.65 -3.14
N VAL A 38 14.21 -9.61 -3.52
CA VAL A 38 13.49 -8.37 -3.81
C VAL A 38 12.75 -7.87 -2.56
N ARG A 39 12.90 -6.59 -2.23
CA ARG A 39 12.34 -5.97 -1.02
C ARG A 39 11.23 -4.96 -1.35
N GLN A 40 10.10 -5.08 -0.67
CA GLN A 40 9.00 -4.11 -0.70
C GLN A 40 8.77 -3.57 0.71
N VAL A 41 8.82 -2.24 0.87
CA VAL A 41 8.54 -1.58 2.15
C VAL A 41 7.07 -1.18 2.23
N PHE A 42 6.50 -1.29 3.42
CA PHE A 42 5.17 -0.84 3.78
C PHE A 42 5.26 0.15 4.95
N ARG A 43 4.42 1.18 4.92
CA ARG A 43 4.35 2.25 5.91
C ARG A 43 3.04 2.20 6.68
N TRP A 44 3.10 2.50 7.96
CA TRP A 44 1.93 2.58 8.81
C TRP A 44 1.19 3.90 8.58
N CYS A 45 -0.07 3.78 8.16
CA CYS A 45 -1.02 4.88 8.12
C CYS A 45 -1.95 4.79 9.33
N GLU A 46 -1.88 5.79 10.20
CA GLU A 46 -2.77 5.90 11.35
C GLU A 46 -4.23 6.07 10.92
N PRO A 47 -5.19 5.57 11.73
CA PRO A 47 -6.58 5.94 11.55
C PRO A 47 -6.74 7.45 11.77
N GLY A 48 -7.50 8.09 10.90
CA GLY A 48 -7.66 9.53 10.91
C GLY A 48 -8.76 9.96 9.95
N THR A 49 -9.04 11.25 9.98
CA THR A 49 -10.01 11.88 9.10
C THR A 49 -9.30 12.90 8.24
N PHE A 50 -9.51 12.84 6.94
CA PHE A 50 -8.94 13.78 5.97
C PHE A 50 -9.97 14.18 4.94
N LEU A 51 -9.73 15.29 4.27
CA LEU A 51 -10.57 15.76 3.17
C LEU A 51 -10.01 15.18 1.87
N MET A 52 -10.83 14.45 1.13
CA MET A 52 -10.46 13.88 -0.17
C MET A 52 -11.21 14.62 -1.29
N GLY A 53 -10.51 14.94 -2.38
CA GLY A 53 -11.03 15.72 -3.51
C GLY A 53 -10.32 17.07 -3.64
N SER A 54 -10.57 17.78 -4.73
CA SER A 54 -9.94 19.07 -5.05
C SER A 54 -10.86 20.24 -4.70
N PRO A 55 -10.33 21.34 -4.14
CA PRO A 55 -11.05 22.60 -3.98
C PRO A 55 -11.67 23.06 -5.31
N GLU A 56 -12.79 23.80 -5.24
CA GLU A 56 -13.48 24.27 -6.45
C GLU A 56 -12.61 25.16 -7.36
N ASP A 57 -11.57 25.79 -6.79
CA ASP A 57 -10.66 26.72 -7.44
C ASP A 57 -9.35 26.09 -7.96
N GLU A 58 -9.20 24.75 -7.88
CA GLU A 58 -8.00 24.08 -8.39
C GLU A 58 -8.02 24.00 -9.93
N PRO A 59 -6.98 24.52 -10.62
CA PRO A 59 -6.85 24.37 -12.07
C PRO A 59 -6.83 22.89 -12.48
N GLU A 60 -7.49 22.54 -13.60
CA GLU A 60 -7.61 21.17 -14.14
C GLU A 60 -8.55 20.22 -13.37
N ARG A 61 -9.28 20.71 -12.37
CA ARG A 61 -10.30 19.94 -11.65
C ARG A 61 -11.37 19.36 -12.58
N SER A 62 -11.65 18.07 -12.42
CA SER A 62 -12.82 17.39 -13.00
C SER A 62 -14.04 17.45 -12.07
N SER A 63 -15.24 17.32 -12.65
CA SER A 63 -16.52 17.42 -11.91
C SER A 63 -16.72 16.33 -10.86
N ASN A 64 -15.99 15.21 -10.95
CA ASN A 64 -16.03 14.08 -10.02
C ASN A 64 -15.07 14.20 -8.82
N GLU A 65 -14.36 15.31 -8.66
CA GLU A 65 -13.40 15.52 -7.57
C GLU A 65 -13.98 16.36 -6.42
N LEU A 66 -15.27 16.20 -6.10
CA LEU A 66 -15.91 16.94 -5.01
C LEU A 66 -15.27 16.59 -3.67
N GLN A 67 -14.91 17.62 -2.91
CA GLN A 67 -14.34 17.45 -1.58
C GLN A 67 -15.36 16.78 -0.65
N HIS A 68 -14.94 15.67 -0.05
CA HIS A 68 -15.72 14.97 0.96
C HIS A 68 -14.80 14.46 2.05
N GLN A 69 -15.33 14.42 3.27
CA GLN A 69 -14.57 13.99 4.43
C GLN A 69 -14.53 12.46 4.48
N VAL A 70 -13.32 11.91 4.45
CA VAL A 70 -13.08 10.47 4.56
C VAL A 70 -12.54 10.18 5.96
N THR A 71 -13.22 9.30 6.69
CA THR A 71 -12.76 8.83 8.01
C THR A 71 -12.31 7.38 7.92
N LEU A 72 -11.01 7.17 8.16
CA LEU A 72 -10.41 5.86 8.29
C LEU A 72 -10.43 5.47 9.78
N THR A 73 -11.35 4.59 10.16
CA THR A 73 -11.54 4.18 11.56
C THR A 73 -10.45 3.25 12.07
N LYS A 74 -9.69 2.61 11.18
CA LYS A 74 -8.59 1.69 11.48
C LYS A 74 -7.35 2.06 10.67
N GLY A 75 -6.20 1.99 11.33
CA GLY A 75 -4.91 2.13 10.64
C GLY A 75 -4.65 0.95 9.71
N PHE A 76 -3.72 1.15 8.78
CA PHE A 76 -3.34 0.13 7.81
C PHE A 76 -1.91 0.34 7.33
N TRP A 77 -1.37 -0.72 6.74
CA TRP A 77 -0.10 -0.66 6.02
C TRP A 77 -0.34 -0.44 4.54
N ILE A 78 0.43 0.47 3.95
CA ILE A 78 0.45 0.73 2.50
C ILE A 78 1.88 0.61 1.97
N ALA A 79 2.04 0.10 0.75
CA ALA A 79 3.34 0.05 0.11
C ALA A 79 3.95 1.47 -0.02
N ASP A 80 5.21 1.62 0.37
CA ASP A 80 5.98 2.88 0.32
C ASP A 80 6.23 3.31 -1.13
N THR A 81 6.32 2.33 -2.03
CA THR A 81 6.51 2.50 -3.47
C THR A 81 5.46 1.71 -4.24
N PRO A 82 5.21 2.04 -5.52
CA PRO A 82 4.56 1.10 -6.42
C PRO A 82 5.29 -0.25 -6.46
N VAL A 83 4.56 -1.30 -6.83
CA VAL A 83 5.16 -2.62 -7.06
C VAL A 83 6.16 -2.51 -8.20
N THR A 84 7.41 -2.88 -7.93
CA THR A 84 8.48 -2.88 -8.92
C THR A 84 8.35 -4.04 -9.89
N GLN A 85 8.94 -3.90 -11.07
CA GLN A 85 8.98 -4.98 -12.07
C GLN A 85 9.75 -6.20 -11.55
N ALA A 86 10.80 -5.99 -10.76
CA ALA A 86 11.51 -7.09 -10.09
C ALA A 86 10.57 -7.90 -9.18
N LEU A 87 9.79 -7.22 -8.33
CA LEU A 87 8.85 -7.89 -7.43
C LEU A 87 7.76 -8.60 -8.21
N TRP A 88 7.18 -7.92 -9.20
CA TRP A 88 6.20 -8.52 -10.10
C TRP A 88 6.72 -9.79 -10.75
N HIS A 89 7.94 -9.75 -11.29
CA HIS A 89 8.52 -10.86 -12.00
C HIS A 89 8.74 -12.09 -11.10
N VAL A 90 9.23 -11.91 -9.87
CA VAL A 90 9.49 -13.05 -8.96
C VAL A 90 8.22 -13.76 -8.47
N ILE A 91 7.05 -13.11 -8.55
CA ILE A 91 5.74 -13.63 -8.11
C ILE A 91 4.88 -14.09 -9.30
N ALA A 92 4.78 -13.27 -10.33
CA ALA A 92 3.91 -13.50 -11.48
C ALA A 92 4.60 -14.27 -12.61
N SER A 93 5.95 -14.35 -12.61
CA SER A 93 6.77 -15.01 -13.63
C SER A 93 6.58 -14.45 -15.05
N ASN A 94 6.16 -13.20 -15.19
CA ASN A 94 6.06 -12.45 -16.43
C ASN A 94 6.43 -10.97 -16.19
N ASN A 95 6.42 -10.13 -17.23
CA ASN A 95 6.53 -8.68 -17.11
C ASN A 95 5.73 -8.01 -18.26
N PRO A 96 4.56 -7.40 -17.99
CA PRO A 96 3.74 -6.73 -19.01
C PRO A 96 4.24 -5.32 -19.36
N SER A 97 5.24 -4.80 -18.64
CA SER A 97 5.66 -3.42 -18.76
C SER A 97 6.32 -3.15 -20.12
N HIS A 98 5.89 -2.06 -20.76
CA HIS A 98 6.53 -1.41 -21.88
C HIS A 98 7.84 -0.69 -21.45
N PHE A 99 7.85 0.00 -20.30
CA PHE A 99 9.05 0.71 -19.82
C PHE A 99 9.92 -0.18 -18.93
N LEU A 100 10.99 -0.76 -19.47
CA LEU A 100 11.77 -1.75 -18.76
C LEU A 100 12.72 -1.16 -17.70
N GLY A 101 12.75 -1.79 -16.52
CA GLY A 101 13.72 -1.55 -15.46
C GLY A 101 13.32 -2.25 -14.17
N GLU A 102 14.24 -2.93 -13.49
CA GLU A 102 13.92 -3.75 -12.31
C GLU A 102 13.27 -2.95 -11.17
N GLU A 103 13.73 -1.72 -10.95
CA GLU A 103 13.23 -0.77 -9.95
C GLU A 103 12.06 0.09 -10.47
N ASN A 104 11.71 -0.02 -11.75
CA ASN A 104 10.58 0.72 -12.30
C ASN A 104 9.27 0.12 -11.80
N PRO A 105 8.20 0.93 -11.67
CA PRO A 105 6.87 0.41 -11.44
C PRO A 105 6.47 -0.55 -12.56
N VAL A 106 5.79 -1.64 -12.20
CA VAL A 106 5.11 -2.48 -13.19
C VAL A 106 3.91 -1.72 -13.77
N GLU A 107 3.76 -1.74 -15.08
CA GLU A 107 2.64 -1.11 -15.80
C GLU A 107 2.09 -1.99 -16.92
N ASN A 108 1.00 -1.57 -17.58
CA ASN A 108 0.14 -2.42 -18.43
C ASN A 108 -0.44 -3.66 -17.72
N VAL A 109 -0.76 -3.51 -16.44
CA VAL A 109 -1.36 -4.56 -15.61
C VAL A 109 -2.87 -4.38 -15.58
N SER A 110 -3.62 -5.40 -16.01
CA SER A 110 -5.08 -5.42 -15.84
C SER A 110 -5.46 -5.61 -14.37
N TRP A 111 -6.68 -5.22 -14.01
CA TRP A 111 -7.21 -5.41 -12.65
C TRP A 111 -7.17 -6.88 -12.21
N ASP A 112 -7.52 -7.81 -13.12
CA ASP A 112 -7.47 -9.26 -12.86
C ASP A 112 -6.04 -9.75 -12.59
N ASN A 113 -5.06 -9.24 -13.34
CA ASN A 113 -3.64 -9.58 -13.10
C ASN A 113 -3.18 -9.08 -11.73
N ALA A 114 -3.61 -7.89 -11.32
CA ALA A 114 -3.29 -7.34 -9.99
C ALA A 114 -3.91 -8.19 -8.86
N GLN A 115 -5.16 -8.65 -9.02
CA GLN A 115 -5.79 -9.58 -8.07
C GLN A 115 -5.06 -10.92 -8.00
N ALA A 116 -4.68 -11.49 -9.15
CA ALA A 116 -3.93 -12.74 -9.19
C ALA A 116 -2.56 -12.60 -8.50
N PHE A 117 -1.88 -11.47 -8.70
CA PHE A 117 -0.63 -11.14 -8.00
C PHE A 117 -0.83 -11.08 -6.48
N ILE A 118 -1.87 -10.38 -6.02
CA ILE A 118 -2.23 -10.27 -4.60
C ILE A 118 -2.53 -11.64 -4.01
N SER A 119 -3.30 -12.49 -4.70
CA SER A 119 -3.60 -13.84 -4.26
C SER A 119 -2.33 -14.66 -4.06
N LYS A 120 -1.43 -14.65 -5.05
CA LYS A 120 -0.14 -15.36 -4.94
C LYS A 120 0.71 -14.87 -3.78
N MET A 121 0.73 -13.56 -3.53
CA MET A 121 1.45 -13.00 -2.39
C MET A 121 0.85 -13.44 -1.05
N ASN A 122 -0.46 -13.49 -0.95
CA ASN A 122 -1.16 -13.99 0.23
C ASN A 122 -0.95 -15.48 0.42
N ASP A 123 -0.80 -16.27 -0.64
CA ASP A 123 -0.47 -17.69 -0.54
C ASP A 123 0.97 -17.90 -0.04
N LEU A 124 1.92 -17.04 -0.47
CA LEU A 124 3.31 -17.07 0.00
C LEU A 124 3.43 -16.67 1.48
N LYS A 125 2.61 -15.73 1.93
CA LYS A 125 2.53 -15.27 3.32
C LYS A 125 1.09 -14.99 3.70
N THR A 126 0.42 -15.99 4.26
CA THR A 126 -0.99 -15.90 4.70
C THR A 126 -1.24 -14.81 5.75
N ALA A 127 -0.20 -14.43 6.50
CA ALA A 127 -0.26 -13.32 7.45
C ALA A 127 -0.28 -11.94 6.78
N LEU A 128 0.21 -11.81 5.53
CA LEU A 128 0.34 -10.54 4.82
C LEU A 128 -1.05 -9.94 4.55
N LYS A 129 -2.01 -10.74 4.08
CA LYS A 129 -3.38 -10.31 3.75
C LYS A 129 -3.36 -8.99 2.96
N LEU A 130 -2.76 -8.94 1.77
CA LEU A 130 -2.81 -7.82 0.82
C LEU A 130 -4.20 -7.72 0.14
N CYS A 131 -4.61 -6.51 -0.21
CA CYS A 131 -5.65 -6.21 -1.19
C CYS A 131 -5.37 -4.89 -1.91
N LEU A 132 -6.13 -4.66 -2.97
CA LEU A 132 -6.16 -3.35 -3.61
C LEU A 132 -6.80 -2.32 -2.68
N PRO A 133 -6.30 -1.09 -2.70
CA PRO A 133 -6.96 0.02 -2.02
C PRO A 133 -8.33 0.26 -2.69
N THR A 134 -9.35 0.57 -1.90
CA THR A 134 -10.59 1.16 -2.44
C THR A 134 -10.26 2.54 -3.03
N GLY A 135 -10.99 2.97 -4.08
CA GLY A 135 -10.64 4.03 -5.07
C GLY A 135 -10.18 5.43 -4.61
N SER A 136 -9.84 5.60 -3.34
CA SER A 136 -9.30 6.78 -2.70
C SER A 136 -7.78 6.76 -2.48
N THR A 137 -7.09 5.70 -2.87
CA THR A 137 -5.66 5.53 -2.59
C THR A 137 -4.98 4.73 -3.70
N MET A 138 -3.87 5.21 -4.24
CA MET A 138 -3.01 4.42 -5.15
C MET A 138 -2.00 3.65 -4.29
N GLY A 139 -2.00 2.31 -4.34
CA GLY A 139 -1.00 1.47 -3.66
C GLY A 139 -1.59 0.24 -2.95
N ILE A 140 -0.90 -0.91 -3.01
CA ILE A 140 -1.38 -2.14 -2.37
C ILE A 140 -1.44 -1.94 -0.85
N ARG A 141 -2.60 -2.24 -0.25
CA ARG A 141 -2.88 -2.11 1.19
C ARG A 141 -3.00 -3.49 1.82
N LEU A 142 -2.71 -3.61 3.12
CA LEU A 142 -3.13 -4.78 3.89
C LEU A 142 -4.57 -4.58 4.41
N PRO A 143 -5.58 -5.34 3.96
CA PRO A 143 -6.89 -5.38 4.57
C PRO A 143 -6.82 -5.92 5.99
N ARG A 144 -7.46 -5.19 6.89
CA ARG A 144 -8.08 -5.77 8.07
C ARG A 144 -9.59 -5.56 8.00
N TRP A 145 -10.22 -6.25 7.06
CA TRP A 145 -11.66 -6.46 7.08
C TRP A 145 -11.97 -7.51 8.15
N ASN A 146 -12.64 -7.09 9.21
CA ASN A 146 -13.41 -8.02 10.05
C ASN A 146 -14.87 -7.77 9.64
N HIS A 147 -15.57 -8.80 9.18
CA HIS A 147 -16.96 -8.75 8.75
C HIS A 147 -17.91 -8.49 9.94
N HIS A 148 -17.87 -7.31 10.56
CA HIS A 148 -18.90 -6.82 11.47
C HIS A 148 -18.87 -5.28 11.48
N ALA A 149 -20.04 -4.68 11.27
CA ALA A 149 -20.34 -3.27 10.95
C ALA A 149 -20.16 -2.98 9.44
N ILE A 150 -21.22 -2.95 8.63
CA ILE A 150 -22.58 -2.39 8.83
C ILE A 150 -23.63 -3.32 8.24
#